data_AF-A0A699T5E4-F1
#
_entry.id   AF-A0A699T5E4-F1
#
_cell.length_a   1.000
_cell.length_b   1.000
_cell.length_c   1.000
_cell.angle_alpha   90.00
_cell.angle_beta   90.00
_cell.angle_gamma   90.00
#
_symmetry.space_group_name_H-M   'P 1'
#
loop_
_entity.id
_entity.type
_entity.pdbx_description
1 polymer ?
#
loop_
_entity_poly.entity_id
_entity_poly.type
_entity_poly.pdbx_seq_one_letter_code
_entity_poly.pdbx_strand_id
1 'polypeptide(L)'
;MKALLDQAIADKQIRPFIMVVPDEKTRYGGSWYANSATNGLWADFTARELVQFIDKNFRTLARPGSRGLAGHSMGGGGTLRLALAYPGTWAAAYALSPALVGPHPSYLPGPGLPSALRATSLAQVDRRALSTVAVSRAYSPNPKAQPFGADLPGSLG
;
A
#
# COMPACT_ATOMS: atom_id res chain seq x y z
N MET A 1 2.76 -4.17 19.88
CA MET A 1 2.99 -2.76 19.50
C MET A 1 2.46 -1.78 20.56
N LYS A 2 1.16 -1.82 20.93
CA LYS A 2 0.59 -0.90 21.94
C LYS A 2 1.41 -0.77 23.23
N ALA A 3 1.66 -1.89 23.94
CA ALA A 3 2.39 -1.87 25.22
C ALA A 3 3.81 -1.26 25.11
N LEU A 4 4.50 -1.52 24.00
CA LEU A 4 5.83 -0.94 23.74
C LEU A 4 5.76 0.58 23.57
N LEU A 5 4.77 1.07 22.81
CA LEU A 5 4.57 2.51 22.59
C LEU A 5 4.12 3.21 23.88
N ASP A 6 3.23 2.59 24.66
CA ASP A 6 2.79 3.11 25.94
C ASP A 6 3.97 3.24 26.92
N GLN A 7 4.84 2.23 26.98
CA GLN A 7 6.05 2.25 27.80
C GLN A 7 7.00 3.37 27.35
N ALA A 8 7.27 3.49 26.05
CA ALA A 8 8.14 4.55 25.53
C ALA A 8 7.59 5.96 25.78
N ILE A 9 6.26 6.13 25.81
CA ILE A 9 5.60 7.39 26.21
C ILE A 9 5.78 7.63 27.72
N ALA A 10 5.55 6.62 28.56
CA ALA A 10 5.71 6.70 30.01
C ALA A 10 7.15 7.06 30.41
N ASP A 11 8.13 6.46 29.71
CA ASP A 11 9.56 6.70 29.90
C ASP A 11 10.05 7.99 29.21
N LYS A 12 9.15 8.76 28.58
CA LYS A 12 9.43 10.02 27.86
C LYS A 12 10.44 9.89 26.71
N GLN A 13 10.61 8.69 26.16
CA GLN A 13 11.45 8.45 24.98
C GLN A 13 10.79 8.97 23.69
N ILE A 14 9.46 8.97 23.65
CA ILE A 14 8.66 9.54 22.57
C ILE A 14 7.52 10.39 23.13
N ARG A 15 7.03 11.34 22.33
CA ARG A 15 5.84 12.14 22.69
C ARG A 15 4.57 11.31 22.51
N PRO A 16 3.50 11.54 23.29
CA PRO A 16 2.19 10.97 23.01
C PRO A 16 1.70 11.29 21.60
N PHE A 17 1.10 10.31 20.92
CA PHE A 17 0.61 10.46 19.55
C PHE A 17 -0.56 9.52 19.29
N ILE A 18 -1.26 9.73 18.17
CA ILE A 18 -2.31 8.83 17.68
C ILE A 18 -1.71 7.93 16.61
N MET A 19 -1.78 6.61 16.81
CA MET A 19 -1.38 5.63 15.81
C MET A 19 -2.61 5.20 14.99
N VAL A 20 -2.58 5.44 13.68
CA VAL A 20 -3.65 5.04 12.75
C VAL A 20 -3.14 3.87 11.91
N VAL A 21 -3.88 2.76 11.92
CA VAL A 21 -3.52 1.54 11.16
C VAL A 21 -4.74 1.13 10.33
N PRO A 22 -4.89 1.66 9.10
CA PRO A 22 -5.99 1.28 8.23
C PRO A 22 -5.80 -0.15 7.70
N ASP A 23 -6.91 -0.82 7.38
CA ASP A 23 -6.87 -2.04 6.58
C ASP A 23 -6.70 -1.67 5.10
N GLU A 24 -5.57 -2.08 4.53
CA GLU A 24 -5.17 -1.82 3.15
C GLU A 24 -5.36 -3.05 2.25
N LYS A 25 -6.16 -4.01 2.73
CA LYS A 25 -6.42 -5.26 2.04
C LYS A 25 -7.47 -5.07 0.95
N THR A 26 -7.17 -5.60 -0.23
CA THR A 26 -8.14 -5.74 -1.33
C THR A 26 -8.54 -7.19 -1.50
N ARG A 27 -9.55 -7.46 -2.32
CA ARG A 27 -9.91 -8.84 -2.72
C ARG A 27 -8.74 -9.62 -3.35
N TYR A 28 -7.70 -8.91 -3.81
CA TYR A 28 -6.51 -9.46 -4.44
C TYR A 28 -5.27 -9.42 -3.54
N GLY A 29 -5.42 -9.16 -2.25
CA GLY A 29 -4.29 -9.05 -1.33
C GLY A 29 -4.11 -7.62 -0.87
N GLY A 30 -3.22 -6.85 -1.47
CA GLY A 30 -2.92 -5.48 -1.04
C GLY A 30 -3.44 -4.40 -1.99
N SER A 31 -3.69 -3.21 -1.46
CA SER A 31 -3.96 -2.00 -2.24
C SER A 31 -2.73 -1.50 -2.98
N TRP A 32 -1.54 -1.85 -2.47
CA TRP A 32 -0.25 -1.28 -2.86
C TRP A 32 -0.19 0.25 -2.75
N TYR A 33 -1.10 0.86 -1.97
CA TYR A 33 -1.16 2.29 -1.75
C TYR A 33 -1.17 3.08 -3.08
N ALA A 34 -1.87 2.53 -4.06
CA ALA A 34 -1.91 3.02 -5.43
C ALA A 34 -3.35 3.25 -5.89
N ASN A 35 -3.59 4.38 -6.54
CA ASN A 35 -4.80 4.61 -7.28
C ASN A 35 -4.80 3.74 -8.54
N SER A 36 -5.87 2.99 -8.76
CA SER A 36 -6.03 2.08 -9.88
C SER A 36 -7.48 2.05 -10.37
N ALA A 37 -7.65 2.04 -11.69
CA ALA A 37 -8.95 1.92 -12.34
C ALA A 37 -9.67 0.59 -12.02
N THR A 38 -8.94 -0.44 -11.57
CA THR A 38 -9.54 -1.73 -11.21
C THR A 38 -9.50 -2.00 -9.72
N ASN A 39 -8.56 -1.42 -8.97
CA ASN A 39 -8.43 -1.65 -7.52
C ASN A 39 -9.04 -0.55 -6.64
N GLY A 40 -9.33 0.64 -7.17
CA GLY A 40 -9.84 1.79 -6.41
C GLY A 40 -8.76 2.85 -6.12
N LEU A 41 -9.17 3.97 -5.52
CA LEU A 41 -8.32 5.15 -5.25
C LEU A 41 -7.63 5.06 -3.88
N TRP A 42 -6.86 3.99 -3.65
CA TRP A 42 -6.27 3.73 -2.33
C TRP A 42 -5.23 4.76 -1.89
N ALA A 43 -4.50 5.35 -2.83
CA ALA A 43 -3.53 6.38 -2.47
C ALA A 43 -4.24 7.65 -1.95
N ASP A 44 -5.36 8.03 -2.59
CA ASP A 44 -6.19 9.15 -2.12
C ASP A 44 -6.91 8.82 -0.81
N PHE A 45 -7.41 7.59 -0.67
CA PHE A 45 -7.98 7.12 0.59
C PHE A 45 -6.99 7.32 1.75
N THR A 46 -5.78 6.78 1.66
CA THR A 46 -4.80 6.86 2.76
C THR A 46 -4.31 8.29 2.98
N ALA A 47 -4.00 9.04 1.91
CA ALA A 47 -3.33 10.34 2.01
C ALA A 47 -4.29 11.52 2.25
N ARG A 48 -5.57 11.39 1.86
CA ARG A 48 -6.55 12.49 1.95
C ARG A 48 -7.73 12.11 2.82
N GLU A 49 -8.48 11.08 2.44
CA GLU A 49 -9.77 10.77 3.09
C GLU A 49 -9.57 10.34 4.54
N LEU A 50 -8.65 9.41 4.78
CA LEU A 50 -8.32 8.92 6.11
C LEU A 50 -7.73 10.04 6.97
N VAL A 51 -6.84 10.86 6.42
CA VAL A 51 -6.26 11.99 7.13
C VAL A 51 -7.34 12.97 7.57
N GLN A 52 -8.23 13.38 6.66
CA GLN A 52 -9.34 14.28 6.96
C GLN A 52 -10.31 13.68 7.96
N PHE A 53 -10.62 12.39 7.83
CA PHE A 53 -11.47 11.68 8.77
C PHE A 53 -10.87 11.68 10.17
N ILE A 54 -9.59 11.36 10.33
CA ILE A 54 -8.93 11.33 11.63
C ILE A 54 -8.84 12.74 12.24
N ASP A 55 -8.47 13.75 11.45
CA ASP A 55 -8.38 15.14 11.93
C ASP A 55 -9.75 15.70 12.35
N LYS A 56 -10.85 15.27 11.71
CA LYS A 56 -12.20 15.69 12.07
C LYS A 56 -12.74 15.01 13.34
N ASN A 57 -12.37 13.76 13.57
CA ASN A 57 -12.98 12.93 14.62
C ASN A 57 -12.13 12.79 15.89
N PHE A 58 -10.85 13.16 15.84
CA PHE A 58 -9.92 13.05 16.96
C PHE A 58 -9.17 14.36 17.18
N ARG A 59 -8.66 14.56 18.40
CA ARG A 59 -7.88 15.76 18.77
C ARG A 59 -6.45 15.68 18.21
N THR A 60 -6.30 15.87 16.91
CA THR A 60 -5.00 15.88 16.22
C THR A 60 -4.38 17.28 16.21
N LEU A 61 -3.09 17.33 15.89
CA LEU A 61 -2.47 18.55 15.38
C LEU A 61 -2.59 18.51 13.85
N ALA A 62 -3.66 19.07 13.30
CA ALA A 62 -4.05 18.99 11.89
C ALA A 62 -3.15 19.83 10.96
N ARG A 63 -1.84 19.55 10.96
CA ARG A 63 -0.86 20.18 10.10
C ARG A 63 0.22 19.18 9.68
N PRO A 64 0.82 19.33 8.48
CA PRO A 64 1.78 18.36 7.95
C PRO A 64 2.97 18.11 8.88
N GLY A 65 3.48 19.20 9.49
CA GLY A 65 4.56 19.21 10.47
C GLY A 65 4.34 18.36 11.73
N SER A 66 3.16 17.78 11.92
CA SER A 66 2.80 16.96 13.09
C SER A 66 2.38 15.54 12.70
N ARG A 67 2.61 15.13 11.46
CA ARG A 67 2.22 13.81 10.93
C ARG A 67 3.42 13.05 10.40
N GLY A 68 3.55 11.79 10.80
CA GLY A 68 4.51 10.84 10.24
C GLY A 68 3.82 9.75 9.44
N LEU A 69 4.55 9.12 8.53
CA LEU A 69 4.13 7.93 7.78
C LEU A 69 5.18 6.83 7.94
N ALA A 70 4.74 5.60 8.19
CA ALA A 70 5.66 4.47 8.28
C ALA A 70 4.99 3.18 7.78
N GLY A 71 5.81 2.27 7.25
CA GLY A 71 5.32 0.98 6.76
C GLY A 71 6.45 0.01 6.44
N HIS A 72 6.11 -1.28 6.42
CA HIS A 72 7.05 -2.38 6.17
C HIS A 72 6.71 -3.14 4.88
N SER A 73 7.73 -3.58 4.11
CA SER A 73 7.56 -4.37 2.90
C SER A 73 6.67 -3.65 1.87
N MET A 74 5.48 -4.19 1.54
CA MET A 74 4.47 -3.49 0.74
C MET A 74 4.16 -2.09 1.29
N GLY A 75 4.01 -1.96 2.61
CA GLY A 75 3.79 -0.67 3.28
C GLY A 75 5.01 0.23 3.27
N GLY A 76 6.22 -0.31 3.15
CA GLY A 76 7.44 0.48 2.99
C GLY A 76 7.49 1.13 1.60
N GLY A 77 7.16 0.36 0.56
CA GLY A 77 6.97 0.89 -0.80
C GLY A 77 5.85 1.94 -0.85
N GLY A 78 4.71 1.64 -0.22
CA GLY A 78 3.61 2.57 -0.05
C GLY A 78 4.00 3.85 0.68
N THR A 79 4.81 3.75 1.74
CA THR A 79 5.31 4.92 2.49
C THR A 79 6.09 5.87 1.57
N LEU A 80 7.01 5.34 0.76
CA LEU A 80 7.76 6.15 -0.18
C LEU A 80 6.87 6.73 -1.28
N ARG A 81 5.98 5.91 -1.86
CA ARG A 81 5.04 6.33 -2.90
C ARG A 81 4.15 7.47 -2.43
N LEU A 82 3.50 7.30 -1.29
CA LEU A 82 2.59 8.29 -0.73
C LEU A 82 3.35 9.57 -0.39
N ALA A 83 4.47 9.47 0.34
CA ALA A 83 5.28 10.63 0.73
C ALA A 83 5.72 11.50 -0.45
N LEU A 84 6.05 10.87 -1.58
CA LEU A 84 6.44 11.56 -2.81
C LEU A 84 5.24 12.09 -3.59
N ALA A 85 4.15 11.33 -3.69
CA ALA A 85 2.99 11.69 -4.50
C ALA A 85 2.08 12.75 -3.86
N TYR A 86 2.10 12.89 -2.53
CA TYR A 86 1.30 13.89 -1.80
C TYR A 86 2.19 14.77 -0.93
N PRO A 87 3.03 15.62 -1.56
CA PRO A 87 3.90 16.52 -0.81
C PRO A 87 3.07 17.43 0.09
N GLY A 88 3.58 17.68 1.29
CA GLY A 88 2.89 18.50 2.27
C GLY A 88 1.79 17.78 3.05
N THR A 89 1.69 16.44 3.02
CA THR A 89 0.79 15.71 3.93
C THR A 89 1.50 15.22 5.21
N TRP A 90 2.77 14.85 5.11
CA TRP A 90 3.58 14.29 6.20
C TRP A 90 4.89 15.06 6.38
N ALA A 91 5.35 15.17 7.63
CA ALA A 91 6.65 15.75 7.98
C ALA A 91 7.81 14.76 7.87
N ALA A 92 7.52 13.47 8.02
CA ALA A 92 8.50 12.40 8.01
C ALA A 92 7.90 11.12 7.43
N ALA A 93 8.73 10.36 6.72
CA ALA A 93 8.39 9.07 6.15
C ALA A 93 9.47 8.04 6.54
N TYR A 94 9.05 6.91 7.11
CA TYR A 94 9.95 5.83 7.55
C TYR A 94 9.60 4.52 6.86
N ALA A 95 10.33 4.22 5.78
CA ALA A 95 10.11 3.05 4.95
C ALA A 95 11.01 1.89 5.39
N LEU A 96 10.42 0.85 5.96
CA LEU A 96 11.11 -0.36 6.42
C LEU A 96 11.08 -1.44 5.33
N SER A 97 12.25 -1.87 4.87
CA SER A 97 12.40 -2.93 3.85
C SER A 97 11.44 -2.75 2.65
N PRO A 98 11.43 -1.57 1.99
CA PRO A 98 10.40 -1.22 1.01
C PRO A 98 10.38 -2.17 -0.20
N ALA A 99 9.19 -2.67 -0.54
CA ALA A 99 8.96 -3.47 -1.74
C ALA A 99 8.66 -2.59 -2.96
N LEU A 100 9.11 -3.01 -4.14
CA LEU A 100 8.78 -2.38 -5.44
C LEU A 100 9.14 -0.89 -5.54
N VAL A 101 10.33 -0.52 -5.08
CA VAL A 101 10.83 0.88 -5.09
C VAL A 101 11.40 1.34 -6.44
N GLY A 102 11.51 0.45 -7.43
CA GLY A 102 12.00 0.76 -8.76
C GLY A 102 11.79 -0.38 -9.75
N PRO A 103 12.03 -0.14 -11.05
CA PRO A 103 11.97 -1.19 -12.06
C PRO A 103 13.11 -2.19 -11.80
N HIS A 104 12.78 -3.40 -11.35
CA HIS A 104 13.76 -4.47 -11.19
C HIS A 104 13.23 -5.76 -11.83
N PRO A 105 14.03 -6.45 -12.66
CA PRO A 105 13.62 -7.71 -13.30
C PRO A 105 13.20 -8.80 -12.30
N SER A 106 13.69 -8.76 -11.06
CA SER A 106 13.25 -9.71 -10.02
C SER A 106 11.84 -9.45 -9.49
N TYR A 107 11.29 -8.26 -9.69
CA TYR A 107 9.92 -7.98 -9.31
C TYR A 107 8.94 -8.64 -10.29
N LEU A 108 9.34 -8.87 -11.55
CA LEU A 108 8.52 -9.47 -12.61
C LEU A 108 9.43 -10.17 -13.65
N PRO A 109 9.34 -11.50 -13.90
CA PRO A 109 8.38 -12.49 -13.37
C PRO A 109 8.72 -13.01 -11.98
N GLY A 110 7.91 -12.67 -10.97
CA GLY A 110 7.93 -13.40 -9.70
C GLY A 110 7.50 -14.86 -9.87
N PRO A 111 7.76 -15.75 -8.90
CA PRO A 111 7.46 -17.19 -8.99
C PRO A 111 5.95 -17.51 -9.14
N GLY A 112 5.07 -16.53 -8.91
CA GLY A 112 3.62 -16.68 -9.09
C GLY A 112 3.12 -16.39 -10.51
N LEU A 113 3.94 -15.85 -11.41
CA LEU A 113 3.48 -15.43 -12.73
C LEU A 113 2.92 -16.59 -13.58
N PRO A 114 3.58 -17.77 -13.69
CA PRO A 114 3.03 -18.86 -14.52
C PRO A 114 1.68 -19.37 -14.02
N SER A 115 1.45 -19.36 -12.70
CA SER A 115 0.15 -19.68 -12.11
C SER A 115 -0.88 -18.59 -12.42
N ALA A 116 -0.50 -17.31 -12.32
CA ALA A 116 -1.39 -16.18 -12.62
C ALA A 116 -1.82 -16.16 -14.10
N LEU A 117 -0.90 -16.40 -15.05
CA LEU A 117 -1.19 -16.39 -16.49
C LEU A 117 -2.16 -17.52 -16.91
N ARG A 118 -2.17 -18.64 -16.19
CA ARG A 118 -3.06 -19.79 -16.48
C ARG A 118 -4.41 -19.70 -15.77
N ALA A 119 -4.52 -18.87 -14.74
CA ALA A 119 -5.73 -18.76 -13.95
C ALA A 119 -6.83 -18.03 -14.72
N THR A 120 -8.01 -18.64 -14.83
CA THR A 120 -9.20 -18.06 -15.46
C THR A 120 -10.17 -17.45 -14.44
N SER A 121 -9.90 -17.61 -13.15
CA SER A 121 -10.67 -17.01 -12.07
C SER A 121 -9.81 -16.81 -10.83
N LEU A 122 -10.27 -15.97 -9.89
CA LEU A 122 -9.59 -15.74 -8.61
C LEU A 122 -9.48 -17.02 -7.75
N ALA A 123 -10.42 -17.96 -7.88
CA ALA A 123 -10.40 -19.21 -7.13
C ALA A 123 -9.19 -20.11 -7.46
N GLN A 124 -8.58 -19.92 -8.64
CA GLN A 124 -7.40 -20.69 -9.09
C GLN A 124 -6.07 -20.01 -8.72
N VAL A 125 -6.12 -18.80 -8.13
CA VAL A 125 -4.93 -18.01 -7.84
C VAL A 125 -4.35 -18.43 -6.48
N ASP A 126 -3.21 -19.12 -6.50
CA ASP A 126 -2.45 -19.44 -5.29
C ASP A 126 -1.84 -18.17 -4.63
N ARG A 127 -1.31 -18.31 -3.41
CA ARG A 127 -0.73 -17.17 -2.66
C ARG A 127 0.40 -16.45 -3.39
N ARG A 128 1.21 -17.15 -4.20
CA ARG A 128 2.32 -16.56 -4.96
C ARG A 128 1.78 -15.80 -6.17
N ALA A 129 0.80 -16.37 -6.86
CA ALA A 129 0.09 -15.75 -7.97
C ALA A 129 -0.71 -14.52 -7.52
N LEU A 130 -1.28 -14.55 -6.32
CA LEU A 130 -2.09 -13.47 -5.76
C LEU A 130 -1.30 -12.17 -5.69
N SER A 131 -0.05 -12.21 -5.23
CA SER A 131 0.83 -11.03 -5.23
C SER A 131 1.06 -10.48 -6.63
N THR A 132 1.23 -11.35 -7.64
CA THR A 132 1.45 -10.93 -9.04
C THR A 132 0.21 -10.23 -9.58
N VAL A 133 -0.98 -10.79 -9.33
CA VAL A 133 -2.26 -10.19 -9.72
C VAL A 133 -2.48 -8.85 -8.99
N ALA A 134 -2.18 -8.77 -7.70
CA ALA A 134 -2.32 -7.56 -6.90
C ALA A 134 -1.46 -6.40 -7.43
N VAL A 135 -0.18 -6.67 -7.69
CA VAL A 135 0.77 -5.70 -8.24
C VAL A 135 0.32 -5.23 -9.62
N SER A 136 -0.06 -6.18 -10.48
CA SER A 136 -0.50 -5.85 -11.84
C SER A 136 -1.77 -4.99 -11.82
N ARG A 137 -2.74 -5.30 -10.95
CA ARG A 137 -3.93 -4.47 -10.78
C ARG A 137 -3.62 -3.09 -10.21
N ALA A 138 -2.64 -2.97 -9.34
CA ALA A 138 -2.25 -1.69 -8.76
C ALA A 138 -1.52 -0.78 -9.76
N TYR A 139 -0.65 -1.33 -10.60
CA TYR A 139 0.28 -0.55 -11.42
C TYR A 139 0.08 -0.66 -12.93
N SER A 140 -0.60 -1.70 -13.41
CA SER A 140 -0.97 -1.93 -14.82
C SER A 140 -2.46 -2.28 -14.97
N PRO A 141 -3.39 -1.45 -14.44
CA PRO A 141 -4.81 -1.75 -14.50
C PRO A 141 -5.33 -1.70 -15.94
N ASN A 142 -6.07 -2.73 -16.34
CA ASN A 142 -6.74 -2.80 -17.62
C ASN A 142 -8.14 -3.39 -17.42
N PRO A 143 -9.20 -2.56 -17.32
CA PRO A 143 -10.56 -3.02 -17.07
C PRO A 143 -11.10 -4.02 -18.10
N LYS A 144 -10.52 -4.06 -19.31
CA LYS A 144 -10.92 -4.97 -20.38
C LYS A 144 -10.20 -6.32 -20.30
N ALA A 145 -9.04 -6.40 -19.64
CA ALA A 145 -8.28 -7.64 -19.49
C ALA A 145 -9.00 -8.60 -18.55
N GLN A 146 -9.33 -9.79 -19.03
CA GLN A 146 -9.91 -10.87 -18.23
C GLN A 146 -8.82 -11.84 -17.76
N PRO A 147 -8.98 -12.51 -16.61
CA PRO A 147 -10.08 -12.38 -15.63
C PRO A 147 -9.80 -11.34 -14.54
N PHE A 148 -8.63 -10.71 -14.58
CA PHE A 148 -8.09 -9.95 -13.44
C PHE A 148 -8.10 -8.45 -13.61
N GLY A 149 -8.63 -7.89 -14.69
CA GLY A 149 -8.68 -6.44 -14.89
C GLY A 149 -7.29 -5.78 -14.86
N ALA A 150 -6.27 -6.47 -15.34
CA ALA A 150 -4.89 -6.01 -15.34
C ALA A 150 -4.08 -6.72 -16.42
N ASP A 151 -3.10 -6.00 -16.97
CA ASP A 151 -2.10 -6.60 -17.84
C ASP A 151 -1.04 -7.27 -16.95
N LEU A 152 -0.93 -8.60 -17.07
CA LEU A 152 0.08 -9.35 -16.35
C LEU A 152 1.44 -9.20 -17.07
N PRO A 153 2.57 -9.30 -16.36
CA PRO A 153 3.88 -9.33 -17.00
C PRO A 153 3.93 -10.38 -18.11
N GLY A 154 4.31 -9.97 -19.33
CA GLY A 154 4.39 -10.87 -20.48
C GLY A 154 3.03 -11.30 -21.07
N SER A 155 1.90 -10.69 -20.69
CA SER A 155 0.60 -10.96 -21.32
C SER A 155 0.38 -10.24 -22.66
N LEU A 156 1.32 -9.38 -23.07
CA LEU A 156 1.32 -8.77 -24.39
C LEU A 156 1.99 -9.75 -25.37
N GLY A 157 1.21 -10.72 -25.83
CA GLY A 157 1.57 -11.71 -26.85
C GLY A 157 0.38 -11.99 -27.74
#